data_AF-A0A093C4J0-F1
#
_entry.id   AF-A0A093C4J0-F1
#
_cell.length_a   1.000
_cell.length_b   1.000
_cell.length_c   1.000
_cell.angle_alpha   90.00
_cell.angle_beta   90.00
_cell.angle_gamma   90.00
#
_symmetry.space_group_name_H-M   'P 1'
#
loop_
_entity.id
_entity.type
_entity.pdbx_description
1 polymer ?
#
loop_
_entity_poly.entity_id
_entity_poly.type
_entity_poly.pdbx_seq_one_letter_code
_entity_poly.pdbx_strand_id
1 'polypeptide(L)'
;LAVSRPQTSPEDLKALMGNVNRLNESFRDMQLKLLHLPLKGDVLEHIWRLQDLLQNHSDSLFLMTGSLQKLEGLLWSLQTQASQTDKAVANLWDSLTQQSDAAQQEMYKLSVEGNSSRLLLQHHDHLLSHLGSRVESLSDQVTAMSGSVDTINRTFSYDVNIHHTRIQDLQVLISNATEDARQMRLIHIAMEEQLKHELAILNNVTEDLRLKDWEHSVALKNISMIQGPPGPKGDQGNEGMEGEPGLPGLPGLRGLPGERGPPGPRGLKGDQGDLGPPGPVGMRGFKG
;
A
#
# COMPACT_ATOMS: atom_id res chain seq x y z
N LEU A 1 -30.99 19.48 65.26
CA LEU A 1 -31.75 19.43 66.52
C LEU A 1 -30.86 20.02 67.61
N ALA A 2 -31.04 21.31 67.91
CA ALA A 2 -30.30 21.99 68.95
C ALA A 2 -30.82 21.50 70.31
N VAL A 3 -30.08 20.59 70.95
CA VAL A 3 -30.35 20.21 72.34
C VAL A 3 -30.01 21.43 73.19
N SER A 4 -31.07 22.09 73.65
CA SER A 4 -31.01 23.23 74.55
C SER A 4 -30.12 22.91 75.76
N ARG A 5 -29.08 23.73 75.96
CA ARG A 5 -28.23 23.71 77.16
C ARG A 5 -29.11 23.74 78.42
N PRO A 6 -28.95 22.83 79.38
CA PRO A 6 -29.24 23.17 80.76
C PRO A 6 -28.16 24.17 81.19
N GLN A 7 -28.52 25.44 81.33
CA GLN A 7 -27.67 26.45 81.94
C GLN A 7 -27.64 26.25 83.46
N THR A 8 -27.00 25.20 83.94
CA THR A 8 -26.45 25.20 85.30
C THR A 8 -24.98 25.52 85.12
N SER A 9 -24.62 26.77 85.41
CA SER A 9 -23.26 27.23 85.21
C SER A 9 -22.32 26.48 86.16
N PRO A 10 -21.06 26.23 85.79
CA PRO A 10 -20.06 25.69 86.71
C PRO A 10 -19.89 26.58 87.96
N GLU A 11 -20.30 27.84 87.87
CA GLU A 11 -20.37 28.78 88.99
C GLU A 11 -21.47 28.40 89.99
N ASP A 12 -22.61 27.85 89.54
CA ASP A 12 -23.72 27.41 90.40
C ASP A 12 -23.34 26.18 91.23
N LEU A 13 -22.66 25.19 90.63
CA LEU A 13 -22.14 24.02 91.36
C LEU A 13 -21.03 24.40 92.33
N LYS A 14 -20.16 25.34 91.94
CA LYS A 14 -19.12 25.88 92.82
C LYS A 14 -19.71 26.68 93.98
N ALA A 15 -20.77 27.45 93.74
CA ALA A 15 -21.52 28.15 94.77
C ALA A 15 -22.22 27.17 95.72
N LEU A 16 -22.84 26.10 95.20
CA LEU A 16 -23.45 25.05 96.01
C LEU A 16 -22.42 24.36 96.91
N MET A 17 -21.25 24.01 96.37
CA MET A 17 -20.15 23.41 97.12
C MET A 17 -19.63 24.34 98.22
N GLY A 18 -19.51 25.64 97.92
CA GLY A 18 -19.19 26.67 98.91
C GLY A 18 -20.24 26.78 100.01
N ASN A 19 -21.52 26.68 99.67
CA ASN A 19 -22.62 26.72 100.64
C ASN A 19 -22.66 25.47 101.52
N VAL A 20 -22.41 24.28 100.96
CA VAL A 20 -22.31 23.02 101.72
C VAL A 20 -21.13 23.05 102.68
N ASN A 21 -19.98 23.58 102.27
CA ASN A 21 -18.80 23.74 103.14
C ASN A 21 -19.08 24.71 104.29
N ARG A 22 -19.71 25.87 104.01
CA ARG A 22 -20.11 26.83 105.06
C ARG A 22 -21.15 26.26 106.02
N LEU A 23 -22.07 25.43 105.53
CA LEU A 23 -23.03 24.72 106.37
C LEU A 23 -22.33 23.75 107.32
N ASN A 24 -21.35 22.99 106.80
CA ASN A 24 -20.56 22.03 107.57
C ASN A 24 -19.67 22.73 108.63
N GLU A 25 -19.08 23.88 108.30
CA GLU A 25 -18.34 24.73 109.25
C GLU A 25 -19.27 25.31 110.33
N SER A 26 -20.42 25.86 109.93
CA SER A 26 -21.44 26.36 110.88
C SER A 26 -21.95 25.28 111.82
N PHE A 27 -22.01 24.04 111.34
CA PHE A 27 -22.41 22.89 112.13
C PHE A 27 -21.35 22.47 113.15
N ARG A 28 -20.06 22.48 112.76
CA ARG A 28 -18.93 22.30 113.69
C ARG A 28 -18.88 23.39 114.77
N ASP A 29 -19.17 24.63 114.41
CA ASP A 29 -19.28 25.73 115.38
C ASP A 29 -20.46 25.54 116.36
N MET A 30 -21.58 25.00 115.87
CA MET A 30 -22.74 24.67 116.70
C MET A 30 -22.44 23.51 117.65
N GLN A 31 -21.67 22.50 117.21
CA GLN A 31 -21.17 21.39 118.06
C GLN A 31 -20.37 21.92 119.25
N LEU A 32 -19.43 22.83 119.01
CA LEU A 32 -18.60 23.43 120.04
C LEU A 32 -19.42 24.22 121.07
N LYS A 33 -20.49 24.90 120.63
CA LYS A 33 -21.37 25.67 121.50
C LYS A 33 -22.30 24.79 122.34
N LEU A 34 -22.84 23.71 121.77
CA LEU A 34 -23.74 22.78 122.46
C LEU A 34 -23.04 22.01 123.61
N LEU A 35 -21.72 21.83 123.54
CA LEU A 35 -20.88 21.24 124.59
C LEU A 35 -20.87 22.04 125.92
N HIS A 36 -21.30 23.31 125.90
CA HIS A 36 -21.29 24.21 127.07
C HIS A 36 -22.65 24.43 127.74
N LEU A 37 -23.75 23.80 127.27
CA LEU A 37 -25.11 24.01 127.81
C LEU A 37 -25.58 22.85 128.71
N PRO A 38 -26.25 23.12 129.86
CA PRO A 38 -26.80 22.09 130.75
C PRO A 38 -28.19 21.64 130.27
N LEU A 39 -28.26 20.81 129.25
CA LEU A 39 -29.52 20.28 128.68
C LEU A 39 -29.87 18.90 129.29
N LYS A 40 -31.18 18.59 129.39
CA LYS A 40 -31.68 17.27 129.85
C LYS A 40 -31.42 16.17 128.80
N GLY A 41 -31.13 14.94 129.27
CA GLY A 41 -30.65 13.81 128.47
C GLY A 41 -31.45 13.48 127.20
N ASP A 42 -32.78 13.42 127.28
CA ASP A 42 -33.62 13.06 126.12
C ASP A 42 -33.55 14.09 124.98
N VAL A 43 -33.44 15.38 125.32
CA VAL A 43 -33.38 16.47 124.31
C VAL A 43 -32.01 16.48 123.64
N LEU A 44 -30.93 16.23 124.40
CA LEU A 44 -29.59 16.05 123.85
C LEU A 44 -29.54 14.88 122.86
N GLU A 45 -30.15 13.74 123.19
CA GLU A 45 -30.14 12.58 122.29
C GLU A 45 -30.85 12.86 120.95
N HIS A 46 -32.00 13.53 120.99
CA HIS A 46 -32.71 13.94 119.77
C HIS A 46 -31.92 14.97 118.95
N ILE A 47 -31.25 15.92 119.61
CA ILE A 47 -30.37 16.90 118.96
C ILE A 47 -29.20 16.18 118.28
N TRP A 48 -28.54 15.25 118.97
CA TRP A 48 -27.43 14.47 118.42
C TRP A 48 -27.85 13.60 117.24
N ARG A 49 -29.01 12.94 117.29
CA ARG A 49 -29.55 12.15 116.16
C ARG A 49 -29.89 13.00 114.95
N LEU A 50 -30.52 14.16 115.16
CA LEU A 50 -30.78 15.12 114.07
C LEU A 50 -29.47 15.63 113.46
N GLN A 51 -28.45 15.82 114.29
CA GLN A 51 -27.14 16.22 113.85
C GLN A 51 -26.45 15.13 113.01
N ASP A 52 -26.43 13.89 113.48
CA ASP A 52 -25.87 12.79 112.70
C ASP A 52 -26.56 12.64 111.34
N LEU A 53 -27.90 12.76 111.32
CA LEU A 53 -28.69 12.74 110.11
C LEU A 53 -28.32 13.89 109.15
N LEU A 54 -28.22 15.12 109.65
CA LEU A 54 -27.81 16.29 108.85
C LEU A 54 -26.38 16.16 108.32
N GLN A 55 -25.45 15.62 109.10
CA GLN A 55 -24.07 15.36 108.65
C GLN A 55 -24.04 14.31 107.54
N ASN A 56 -24.76 13.21 107.71
CA ASN A 56 -24.88 12.16 106.70
C ASN A 56 -25.49 12.70 105.39
N HIS A 57 -26.49 13.59 105.48
CA HIS A 57 -27.04 14.27 104.31
C HIS A 57 -26.04 15.24 103.67
N SER A 58 -25.28 16.00 104.46
CA SER A 58 -24.22 16.90 103.96
C SER A 58 -23.14 16.13 103.20
N ASP A 59 -22.67 15.01 103.76
CA ASP A 59 -21.65 14.16 103.14
C ASP A 59 -22.18 13.50 101.85
N SER A 60 -23.46 13.08 101.85
CA SER A 60 -24.14 12.56 100.66
C SER A 60 -24.26 13.62 99.56
N LEU A 61 -24.60 14.86 99.90
CA LEU A 61 -24.66 15.98 98.95
C LEU A 61 -23.28 16.35 98.40
N PHE A 62 -22.24 16.28 99.23
CA PHE A 62 -20.86 16.50 98.78
C PHE A 62 -20.42 15.44 97.77
N LEU A 63 -20.68 14.16 98.04
CA LEU A 63 -20.42 13.06 97.11
C LEU A 63 -21.21 13.19 95.80
N MET A 64 -22.49 13.58 95.88
CA MET A 64 -23.34 13.82 94.72
C MET A 64 -22.84 15.00 93.87
N THR A 65 -22.33 16.06 94.50
CA THR A 65 -21.74 17.20 93.79
C THR A 65 -20.47 16.78 93.04
N GLY A 66 -19.62 15.96 93.66
CA GLY A 66 -18.42 15.41 93.01
C GLY A 66 -18.73 14.49 91.83
N SER A 67 -19.79 13.67 91.93
CA SER A 67 -20.21 12.79 90.82
C SER A 67 -20.82 13.59 89.66
N LEU A 68 -21.59 14.65 89.94
CA LEU A 68 -22.12 15.57 88.93
C LEU A 68 -20.98 16.28 88.17
N GLN A 69 -19.96 16.77 88.86
CA GLN A 69 -18.83 17.43 88.22
C GLN A 69 -18.04 16.47 87.30
N LYS A 70 -17.89 15.20 87.70
CA LYS A 70 -17.29 14.16 86.86
C LYS A 70 -18.15 13.87 85.63
N LEU A 71 -19.48 13.80 85.79
CA LEU A 71 -20.42 13.60 84.70
C LEU A 71 -20.35 14.75 83.68
N GLU A 72 -20.32 16.00 84.13
CA GLU A 72 -20.19 17.18 83.27
C GLU A 72 -18.89 17.15 82.44
N GLY A 73 -17.77 16.77 83.06
CA GLY A 73 -16.49 16.62 82.36
C GLY A 73 -16.54 15.53 81.27
N LEU A 74 -17.18 14.40 81.56
CA LEU A 74 -17.39 13.34 80.56
C LEU A 74 -18.31 13.80 79.43
N LEU A 75 -19.36 14.56 79.74
CA LEU A 75 -20.31 15.11 78.75
C LEU A 75 -19.61 16.09 77.82
N TRP A 76 -18.72 16.94 78.35
CA TRP A 76 -17.91 17.85 77.55
C TRP A 76 -16.89 17.13 76.64
N SER A 77 -16.23 16.09 77.17
CA SER A 77 -15.32 15.25 76.37
C SER A 77 -16.07 14.57 75.23
N LEU A 78 -17.23 13.97 75.52
CA LEU A 78 -18.08 13.32 74.54
C LEU A 78 -18.57 14.30 73.46
N GLN A 79 -18.96 15.52 73.84
CA GLN A 79 -19.36 16.57 72.90
C GLN A 79 -18.21 16.97 71.98
N THR A 80 -16.99 17.09 72.53
CA THR A 80 -15.79 17.44 71.76
C THR A 80 -15.45 16.32 70.77
N GLN A 81 -15.52 15.06 71.21
CA GLN A 81 -15.31 13.89 70.37
C GLN A 81 -16.38 13.80 69.26
N ALA A 82 -17.66 14.06 69.56
CA ALA A 82 -18.73 14.10 68.57
C ALA A 82 -18.47 15.16 67.48
N SER A 83 -18.03 16.36 67.87
CA SER A 83 -17.67 17.40 66.90
C SER A 83 -16.45 17.02 66.05
N GLN A 84 -15.47 16.31 66.62
CA GLN A 84 -14.33 15.80 65.87
C GLN A 84 -14.73 14.70 64.88
N THR A 85 -15.65 13.80 65.28
CA THR A 85 -16.17 12.77 64.38
C THR A 85 -16.99 13.37 63.25
N ASP A 86 -17.79 14.40 63.50
CA ASP A 86 -18.55 15.10 62.46
C ASP A 86 -17.62 15.73 61.42
N LYS A 87 -16.51 16.35 61.86
CA LYS A 87 -15.49 16.89 60.95
C LYS A 87 -14.79 15.79 60.15
N ALA A 88 -14.45 14.68 60.79
CA ALA A 88 -13.82 13.55 60.10
C ALA A 88 -14.75 12.96 59.03
N VAL A 89 -16.03 12.80 59.33
CA VAL A 89 -17.05 12.32 58.39
C VAL A 89 -17.24 13.31 57.24
N ALA A 90 -17.26 14.62 57.51
CA ALA A 90 -17.33 15.64 56.46
C ALA A 90 -16.12 15.56 55.50
N ASN A 91 -14.89 15.48 56.04
CA ASN A 91 -13.69 15.34 55.22
C ASN A 91 -13.68 14.06 54.38
N LEU A 92 -14.19 12.95 54.93
CA LEU A 92 -14.31 11.70 54.19
C LEU A 92 -15.34 11.81 53.06
N TRP A 93 -16.45 12.50 53.29
CA TRP A 93 -17.44 12.79 52.24
C TRP A 93 -16.87 13.64 51.11
N ASP A 94 -16.12 14.70 51.45
CA ASP A 94 -15.46 15.54 50.44
C ASP A 94 -14.42 14.75 49.63
N SER A 95 -13.65 13.88 50.29
CA SER A 95 -12.68 13.01 49.61
C SER A 95 -13.38 11.99 48.69
N LEU A 96 -14.48 11.37 49.16
CA LEU A 96 -15.23 10.39 48.39
C LEU A 96 -15.90 11.02 47.16
N THR A 97 -16.45 12.22 47.30
CA THR A 97 -17.05 12.96 46.19
C THR A 97 -15.98 13.37 45.17
N GLN A 98 -14.84 13.90 45.63
CA GLN A 98 -13.73 14.23 44.75
C GLN A 98 -13.19 13.00 43.99
N GLN A 99 -13.06 11.86 44.67
CA GLN A 99 -12.61 10.62 44.05
C GLN A 99 -13.63 10.07 43.05
N SER A 100 -14.92 10.15 43.36
CA SER A 100 -16.01 9.79 42.46
C SER A 100 -15.99 10.64 41.20
N ASP A 101 -15.86 11.97 41.33
CA ASP A 101 -15.82 12.89 40.20
C ASP A 101 -14.59 12.66 39.32
N ALA A 102 -13.42 12.46 39.93
CA ALA A 102 -12.19 12.14 39.21
C ALA A 102 -12.31 10.81 38.46
N ALA A 103 -12.87 9.77 39.09
CA ALA A 103 -13.11 8.48 38.45
C ALA A 103 -14.09 8.60 37.28
N GLN A 104 -15.16 9.37 37.45
CA GLN A 104 -16.15 9.61 36.39
C GLN A 104 -15.50 10.32 35.19
N GLN A 105 -14.67 11.34 35.45
CA GLN A 105 -13.97 12.09 34.40
C GLN A 105 -12.98 11.21 33.63
N GLU A 106 -12.19 10.37 34.33
CA GLU A 106 -11.29 9.42 33.68
C GLU A 106 -12.06 8.38 32.86
N MET A 107 -13.19 7.88 33.37
CA MET A 107 -14.03 6.94 32.63
C MET A 107 -14.61 7.56 31.35
N TYR A 108 -15.05 8.83 31.41
CA TYR A 108 -15.47 9.56 30.22
C TYR A 108 -14.33 9.74 29.22
N LYS A 109 -13.15 10.14 29.68
CA LYS A 109 -11.96 10.31 28.83
C LYS A 109 -11.56 9.00 28.15
N LEU A 110 -11.50 7.90 28.90
CA LEU A 110 -11.22 6.57 28.37
C LEU A 110 -12.29 6.10 27.40
N SER A 111 -13.57 6.40 27.64
CA SER A 111 -14.64 6.08 26.71
C SER A 111 -14.50 6.83 25.38
N VAL A 112 -14.18 8.12 25.43
CA VAL A 112 -13.92 8.94 24.23
C VAL A 112 -12.70 8.42 23.46
N GLU A 113 -11.59 8.18 24.16
CA GLU A 113 -10.36 7.66 23.56
C GLU A 113 -10.57 6.26 22.97
N GLY A 114 -11.31 5.40 23.67
CA GLY A 114 -11.70 4.08 23.19
C GLY A 114 -12.56 4.14 21.93
N ASN A 115 -13.52 5.06 21.88
CA ASN A 115 -14.35 5.28 20.69
C ASN A 115 -13.53 5.82 19.51
N SER A 116 -12.60 6.76 19.77
CA SER A 116 -11.67 7.28 18.77
C SER A 116 -10.78 6.18 18.19
N SER A 117 -10.17 5.38 19.07
CA SER A 117 -9.34 4.23 18.70
C SER A 117 -10.13 3.20 17.89
N ARG A 118 -11.39 2.92 18.27
CA ARG A 118 -12.27 2.00 17.53
C ARG A 118 -12.57 2.51 16.12
N LEU A 119 -12.86 3.81 15.97
CA LEU A 119 -13.11 4.42 14.66
C LEU A 119 -11.85 4.38 13.78
N LEU A 120 -10.67 4.66 14.36
CA LEU A 120 -9.39 4.58 13.67
C LEU A 120 -9.11 3.16 13.16
N LEU A 121 -9.38 2.14 13.98
CA LEU A 121 -9.22 0.74 13.59
C LEU A 121 -10.19 0.35 12.46
N GLN A 122 -11.45 0.80 12.52
CA GLN A 122 -12.41 0.59 11.42
C GLN A 122 -11.97 1.26 10.12
N HIS A 123 -11.39 2.46 10.21
CA HIS A 123 -10.84 3.13 9.04
C HIS A 123 -9.66 2.35 8.44
N HIS A 124 -8.73 1.88 9.26
CA HIS A 124 -7.61 1.05 8.79
C HIS A 124 -8.08 -0.28 8.19
N ASP A 125 -9.08 -0.93 8.79
CA ASP A 125 -9.67 -2.16 8.25
C ASP A 125 -10.22 -1.94 6.83
N HIS A 126 -10.93 -0.84 6.61
CA HIS A 126 -11.41 -0.45 5.29
C HIS A 126 -10.26 -0.20 4.29
N LEU A 127 -9.22 0.52 4.71
CA LEU A 127 -8.04 0.77 3.86
C LEU A 127 -7.32 -0.52 3.48
N LEU A 128 -7.17 -1.46 4.43
CA LEU A 128 -6.54 -2.76 4.20
C LEU A 128 -7.38 -3.63 3.27
N SER A 129 -8.70 -3.65 3.44
CA SER A 129 -9.62 -4.35 2.52
C SER A 129 -9.52 -3.79 1.09
N HIS A 130 -9.53 -2.46 0.96
CA HIS A 130 -9.37 -1.82 -0.34
C HIS A 130 -7.99 -2.10 -0.96
N LEU A 131 -6.91 -2.06 -0.17
CA LEU A 131 -5.58 -2.46 -0.63
C LEU A 131 -5.55 -3.91 -1.09
N GLY A 132 -6.19 -4.83 -0.36
CA GLY A 132 -6.33 -6.24 -0.73
C GLY A 132 -6.96 -6.41 -2.11
N SER A 133 -8.10 -5.75 -2.36
CA SER A 133 -8.78 -5.80 -3.66
C SER A 133 -7.92 -5.26 -4.82
N ARG A 134 -7.10 -4.23 -4.57
CA ARG A 134 -6.17 -3.69 -5.58
C ARG A 134 -5.04 -4.66 -5.88
N VAL A 135 -4.51 -5.34 -4.86
CA VAL A 135 -3.48 -6.37 -5.03
C VAL A 135 -4.02 -7.56 -5.81
N GLU A 136 -5.23 -8.01 -5.51
CA GLU A 136 -5.90 -9.09 -6.24
C GLU A 136 -6.12 -8.70 -7.72
N SER A 137 -6.65 -7.50 -7.99
CA SER A 137 -6.81 -6.99 -9.36
C SER A 137 -5.47 -6.89 -10.11
N LEU A 138 -4.40 -6.47 -9.44
CA LEU A 138 -3.07 -6.42 -10.04
C LEU A 138 -2.56 -7.82 -10.36
N SER A 139 -2.79 -8.79 -9.47
CA SER A 139 -2.43 -10.20 -9.68
C SER A 139 -3.14 -10.78 -10.91
N ASP A 140 -4.44 -10.48 -11.07
CA ASP A 140 -5.20 -10.90 -12.26
C ASP A 140 -4.65 -10.27 -13.54
N GLN A 141 -4.29 -8.97 -13.50
CA GLN A 141 -3.67 -8.30 -14.64
C GLN A 141 -2.31 -8.90 -15.01
N VAL A 142 -1.46 -9.20 -14.03
CA VAL A 142 -0.16 -9.84 -14.26
C VAL A 142 -0.35 -11.23 -14.87
N THR A 143 -1.33 -11.99 -14.39
CA THR A 143 -1.64 -13.32 -14.92
C THR A 143 -2.13 -13.26 -16.37
N ALA A 144 -3.02 -12.30 -16.68
CA ALA A 144 -3.49 -12.06 -18.05
C ALA A 144 -2.36 -11.60 -18.99
N MET A 145 -1.46 -10.75 -18.49
CA MET A 145 -0.27 -10.32 -19.23
C MET A 145 0.65 -11.50 -19.51
N SER A 146 0.91 -12.35 -18.51
CA SER A 146 1.71 -13.57 -18.68
C SER A 146 1.12 -14.48 -19.75
N GLY A 147 -0.19 -14.73 -19.71
CA GLY A 147 -0.86 -15.52 -20.74
C GLY A 147 -0.74 -14.92 -22.14
N SER A 148 -0.83 -13.59 -22.26
CA SER A 148 -0.63 -12.89 -23.53
C SER A 148 0.80 -13.05 -24.04
N VAL A 149 1.80 -12.88 -23.18
CA VAL A 149 3.22 -13.08 -23.51
C VAL A 149 3.48 -14.51 -23.96
N ASP A 150 2.91 -15.50 -23.28
CA ASP A 150 3.05 -16.92 -23.64
C ASP A 150 2.46 -17.21 -25.02
N THR A 151 1.29 -16.63 -25.35
CA THR A 151 0.70 -16.77 -26.68
C THR A 151 1.56 -16.14 -27.77
N ILE A 152 2.09 -14.94 -27.52
CA ILE A 152 3.00 -14.25 -28.47
C ILE A 152 4.26 -15.09 -28.67
N ASN A 153 4.86 -15.60 -27.60
CA ASN A 153 6.06 -16.41 -27.65
C ASN A 153 5.84 -17.69 -28.46
N ARG A 154 4.69 -18.35 -28.29
CA ARG A 154 4.33 -19.55 -29.04
C ARG A 154 4.13 -19.27 -30.53
N THR A 155 3.41 -18.20 -30.89
CA THR A 155 3.19 -17.82 -32.29
C THR A 155 4.51 -17.42 -32.95
N PHE A 156 5.31 -16.60 -32.28
CA PHE A 156 6.61 -16.18 -32.78
C PHE A 156 7.56 -17.37 -32.98
N SER A 157 7.62 -18.29 -32.01
CA SER A 157 8.43 -19.51 -32.14
C SER A 157 7.97 -20.39 -33.31
N TYR A 158 6.66 -20.50 -33.52
CA TYR A 158 6.09 -21.21 -34.66
C TYR A 158 6.50 -20.57 -36.00
N ASP A 159 6.36 -19.24 -36.12
CA ASP A 159 6.72 -18.50 -37.33
C ASP A 159 8.22 -18.61 -37.63
N VAL A 160 9.07 -18.46 -36.60
CA VAL A 160 10.52 -18.64 -36.71
C VAL A 160 10.85 -20.04 -37.23
N ASN A 161 10.15 -21.07 -36.74
CA ASN A 161 10.37 -22.43 -37.20
C ASN A 161 9.97 -22.64 -38.68
N ILE A 162 8.85 -22.05 -39.12
CA ILE A 162 8.45 -22.08 -40.55
C ILE A 162 9.46 -21.34 -41.42
N HIS A 163 9.94 -20.18 -40.98
CA HIS A 163 10.94 -19.44 -41.72
C HIS A 163 12.26 -20.22 -41.80
N HIS A 164 12.64 -20.90 -40.72
CA HIS A 164 13.82 -21.74 -40.70
C HIS A 164 13.75 -22.86 -41.75
N THR A 165 12.62 -23.59 -41.85
CA THR A 165 12.46 -24.64 -42.85
C THR A 165 12.46 -24.08 -44.28
N ARG A 166 11.77 -22.96 -44.53
CA ARG A 166 11.80 -22.30 -45.85
C ARG A 166 13.20 -21.86 -46.27
N ILE A 167 13.99 -21.35 -45.33
CA ILE A 167 15.38 -20.97 -45.59
C ILE A 167 16.21 -22.20 -45.96
N GLN A 168 16.03 -23.33 -45.28
CA GLN A 168 16.70 -24.58 -45.63
C GLN A 168 16.30 -25.06 -47.03
N ASP A 169 15.01 -25.04 -47.36
CA ASP A 169 14.54 -25.42 -48.70
C ASP A 169 15.15 -24.53 -49.79
N LEU A 170 15.20 -23.21 -49.56
CA LEU A 170 15.82 -22.27 -50.48
C LEU A 170 17.33 -22.51 -50.62
N GLN A 171 18.03 -22.87 -49.53
CA GLN A 171 19.45 -23.23 -49.59
C GLN A 171 19.70 -24.43 -50.50
N VAL A 172 18.84 -25.46 -50.45
CA VAL A 172 18.92 -26.63 -51.33
C VAL A 172 18.65 -26.25 -52.79
N LEU A 173 17.64 -25.40 -53.05
CA LEU A 173 17.36 -24.92 -54.41
C LEU A 173 18.55 -24.13 -54.99
N ILE A 174 19.16 -23.26 -54.18
CA ILE A 174 20.35 -22.50 -54.58
C ILE A 174 21.54 -23.44 -54.83
N SER A 175 21.76 -24.46 -53.99
CA SER A 175 22.85 -25.41 -54.22
C SER A 175 22.68 -26.19 -55.52
N ASN A 176 21.45 -26.61 -55.84
CA ASN A 176 21.17 -27.33 -57.07
C ASN A 176 21.34 -26.40 -58.29
N ALA A 177 20.77 -25.20 -58.26
CA ALA A 177 20.90 -24.24 -59.36
C ALA A 177 22.36 -23.81 -59.59
N THR A 178 23.16 -23.68 -58.53
CA THR A 178 24.59 -23.39 -58.67
C THR A 178 25.36 -24.57 -59.25
N GLU A 179 24.98 -25.81 -58.96
CA GLU A 179 25.59 -27.00 -59.58
C GLU A 179 25.20 -27.12 -61.05
N ASP A 180 23.92 -26.92 -61.40
CA ASP A 180 23.46 -26.89 -62.80
C ASP A 180 24.21 -25.82 -63.61
N ALA A 181 24.40 -24.63 -63.03
CA ALA A 181 25.17 -23.56 -63.66
C ALA A 181 26.65 -23.94 -63.88
N ARG A 182 27.26 -24.68 -62.93
CA ARG A 182 28.62 -25.21 -63.11
C ARG A 182 28.68 -26.24 -64.22
N GLN A 183 27.75 -27.19 -64.26
CA GLN A 183 27.69 -28.21 -65.30
C GLN A 183 27.50 -27.60 -66.68
N MET A 184 26.56 -26.67 -66.82
CA MET A 184 26.33 -25.95 -68.07
C MET A 184 27.58 -25.22 -68.54
N ARG A 185 28.31 -24.58 -67.61
CA ARG A 185 29.58 -23.92 -67.93
C ARG A 185 30.64 -24.90 -68.43
N LEU A 186 30.75 -26.09 -67.84
CA LEU A 186 31.68 -27.12 -68.31
C LEU A 186 31.32 -27.61 -69.71
N ILE A 187 30.02 -27.84 -69.98
CA ILE A 187 29.53 -28.23 -71.31
C ILE A 187 29.86 -27.13 -72.33
N HIS A 188 29.63 -25.86 -71.98
CA HIS A 188 29.93 -24.74 -72.85
C HIS A 188 31.42 -24.67 -73.21
N ILE A 189 32.31 -24.83 -72.22
CA ILE A 189 33.76 -24.85 -72.44
C ILE A 189 34.15 -26.03 -73.36
N ALA A 190 33.61 -27.22 -73.13
CA ALA A 190 33.89 -28.39 -73.97
C ALA A 190 33.40 -28.20 -75.41
N MET A 191 32.21 -27.63 -75.59
CA MET A 191 31.65 -27.31 -76.90
C MET A 191 32.49 -26.26 -77.64
N GLU A 192 32.92 -25.20 -76.96
CA GLU A 192 33.83 -24.20 -77.55
C GLU A 192 35.13 -24.85 -78.04
N GLU A 193 35.70 -25.77 -77.27
CA GLU A 193 36.93 -26.46 -77.65
C GLU A 193 36.72 -27.39 -78.85
N GLN A 194 35.58 -28.10 -78.89
CA GLN A 194 35.19 -28.88 -80.06
C GLN A 194 35.02 -28.01 -81.30
N LEU A 195 34.37 -26.85 -81.19
CA LEU A 195 34.20 -25.92 -82.32
C LEU A 195 35.54 -25.39 -82.83
N LYS A 196 36.49 -25.09 -81.93
CA LYS A 196 37.86 -24.72 -82.34
C LYS A 196 38.55 -25.86 -83.09
N HIS A 197 38.38 -27.09 -82.64
CA HIS A 197 38.95 -28.27 -83.30
C HIS A 197 38.38 -28.45 -84.72
N GLU A 198 37.06 -28.42 -84.86
CA GLU A 198 36.37 -28.51 -86.15
C GLU A 198 36.79 -27.35 -87.09
N LEU A 199 36.91 -26.13 -86.56
CA LEU A 199 37.38 -24.98 -87.33
C LEU A 199 38.83 -25.18 -87.81
N ALA A 200 39.69 -25.78 -87.00
CA ALA A 200 41.06 -26.10 -87.40
C ALA A 200 41.10 -27.14 -88.53
N ILE A 201 40.23 -28.17 -88.47
CA ILE A 201 40.08 -29.14 -89.57
C ILE A 201 39.61 -28.43 -90.84
N LEU A 202 38.55 -27.63 -90.74
CA LEU A 202 38.02 -26.89 -91.88
C LEU A 202 39.07 -25.97 -92.50
N ASN A 203 39.86 -25.29 -91.68
CA ASN A 203 40.96 -24.46 -92.15
C ASN A 203 42.02 -25.28 -92.89
N ASN A 204 42.41 -26.45 -92.36
CA ASN A 204 43.33 -27.36 -93.05
C ASN A 204 42.78 -27.86 -94.39
N VAL A 205 41.50 -28.25 -94.44
CA VAL A 205 40.84 -28.68 -95.70
C VAL A 205 40.79 -27.53 -96.70
N THR A 206 40.49 -26.31 -96.26
CA THR A 206 40.45 -25.13 -97.11
C THR A 206 41.83 -24.82 -97.69
N GLU A 207 42.89 -24.92 -96.89
CA GLU A 207 44.27 -24.78 -97.35
C GLU A 207 44.69 -25.90 -98.33
N ASP A 208 44.30 -27.16 -98.10
CA ASP A 208 44.57 -28.27 -99.03
C ASP A 208 43.85 -28.08 -100.37
N LEU A 209 42.58 -27.68 -100.34
CA LEU A 209 41.81 -27.34 -101.55
C LEU A 209 42.44 -26.17 -102.29
N ARG A 210 42.85 -25.11 -101.58
CA ARG A 210 43.54 -23.96 -102.16
C ARG A 210 44.86 -24.36 -102.82
N LEU A 211 45.61 -25.29 -102.19
CA LEU A 211 46.83 -25.84 -102.76
C LEU A 211 46.53 -26.65 -104.03
N LYS A 212 45.51 -27.51 -104.01
CA LYS A 212 45.08 -28.28 -105.19
C LYS A 212 44.58 -27.39 -106.33
N ASP A 213 43.83 -26.34 -106.04
CA ASP A 213 43.39 -25.37 -107.05
C ASP A 213 44.59 -24.63 -107.66
N TRP A 214 45.62 -24.31 -106.85
CA TRP A 214 46.88 -23.78 -107.34
C TRP A 214 47.63 -24.78 -108.21
N GLU A 215 47.77 -26.04 -107.78
CA GLU A 215 48.39 -27.12 -108.58
C GLU A 215 47.64 -27.37 -109.88
N HIS A 216 46.31 -27.40 -109.86
CA HIS A 216 45.46 -27.53 -111.03
C HIS A 216 45.64 -26.35 -111.98
N SER A 217 45.70 -25.13 -111.44
CA SER A 217 46.00 -23.92 -112.23
C SER A 217 47.38 -23.98 -112.89
N VAL A 218 48.40 -24.49 -112.19
CA VAL A 218 49.74 -24.72 -112.75
C VAL A 218 49.73 -25.82 -113.81
N ALA A 219 49.00 -26.91 -113.61
CA ALA A 219 48.85 -28.00 -114.57
C ALA A 219 48.12 -27.52 -115.85
N LEU A 220 47.03 -26.75 -115.70
CA LEU A 220 46.35 -26.09 -116.82
C LEU A 220 47.29 -25.13 -117.55
N LYS A 221 48.14 -24.39 -116.82
CA LYS A 221 49.16 -23.52 -117.42
C LYS A 221 50.19 -24.31 -118.25
N ASN A 222 50.59 -25.50 -117.80
CA ASN A 222 51.47 -26.40 -118.55
C ASN A 222 50.80 -27.04 -119.78
N ILE A 223 49.50 -27.33 -119.72
CA ILE A 223 48.73 -27.82 -120.87
C ILE A 223 48.49 -26.70 -121.90
N SER A 224 48.44 -25.44 -121.44
CA SER A 224 48.36 -24.25 -122.30
C SER A 224 49.68 -23.81 -122.96
N MET A 225 50.59 -24.76 -123.26
CA MET A 225 51.71 -24.51 -124.20
C MET A 225 51.33 -24.71 -125.68
N ILE A 226 50.06 -24.98 -126.00
CA ILE A 226 49.50 -24.76 -127.34
C ILE A 226 48.58 -23.54 -127.27
N GLN A 227 49.15 -22.39 -127.64
CA GLN A 227 48.49 -21.10 -127.65
C GLN A 227 47.49 -21.04 -128.82
N GLY A 228 46.20 -21.23 -128.52
CA GLY A 228 45.12 -20.87 -129.44
C GLY A 228 44.92 -19.34 -129.49
N PRO A 229 44.49 -18.76 -130.62
CA PRO A 229 44.29 -17.32 -130.76
C PRO A 229 43.25 -16.76 -129.76
N PRO A 230 43.30 -15.45 -129.44
CA PRO A 230 42.50 -14.85 -128.37
C PRO A 230 41.00 -15.12 -128.54
N GLY A 231 40.37 -15.65 -127.49
CA GLY A 231 38.92 -15.74 -127.41
C GLY A 231 38.28 -14.34 -127.36
N PRO A 232 37.07 -14.16 -127.92
CA PRO A 232 36.36 -12.88 -127.92
C PRO A 232 36.08 -12.39 -126.49
N LYS A 233 36.03 -11.07 -126.33
CA LYS A 233 35.80 -10.34 -125.07
C LYS A 233 34.58 -10.90 -124.33
N GLY A 234 34.79 -11.46 -123.14
CA GLY A 234 33.71 -11.84 -122.24
C GLY A 234 32.99 -10.59 -121.73
N ASP A 235 31.66 -10.67 -121.64
CA ASP A 235 30.80 -9.61 -121.15
C ASP A 235 31.18 -9.19 -119.72
N GLN A 236 30.99 -7.90 -119.44
CA GLN A 236 31.18 -7.31 -118.12
C GLN A 236 30.27 -8.05 -117.12
N GLY A 237 30.88 -8.74 -116.16
CA GLY A 237 30.14 -9.37 -115.06
C GLY A 237 29.33 -8.32 -114.31
N ASN A 238 28.04 -8.62 -114.10
CA ASN A 238 27.16 -7.79 -113.30
C ASN A 238 27.77 -7.58 -111.91
N GLU A 239 27.69 -6.35 -111.40
CA GLU A 239 28.00 -6.00 -110.02
C GLU A 239 27.26 -6.97 -109.08
N GLY A 240 28.00 -7.60 -108.17
CA GLY A 240 27.41 -8.49 -107.17
C GLY A 240 26.39 -7.72 -106.35
N MET A 241 25.18 -8.26 -106.22
CA MET A 241 24.16 -7.67 -105.35
C MET A 241 24.71 -7.56 -103.93
N GLU A 242 24.62 -6.36 -103.36
CA GLU A 242 24.94 -6.08 -101.97
C GLU A 242 24.14 -7.03 -101.07
N GLY A 243 24.82 -7.76 -100.19
CA GLY A 243 24.18 -8.74 -99.32
C GLY A 243 23.13 -8.07 -98.43
N GLU A 244 21.96 -8.70 -98.26
CA GLU A 244 20.90 -8.16 -97.43
C GLU A 244 21.41 -7.87 -96.01
N PRO A 245 21.07 -6.70 -95.42
CA PRO A 245 21.44 -6.38 -94.05
C PRO A 245 20.90 -7.47 -93.11
N GLY A 246 21.74 -7.94 -92.18
CA GLY A 246 21.33 -8.92 -91.18
C GLY A 246 20.09 -8.45 -90.40
N LEU A 247 19.16 -9.38 -90.16
CA LEU A 247 17.92 -9.11 -89.42
C LEU A 247 18.24 -8.42 -88.07
N PRO A 248 17.50 -7.34 -87.70
CA PRO A 248 17.67 -6.71 -86.39
C PRO A 248 17.47 -7.72 -85.27
N GLY A 249 18.35 -7.71 -84.27
CA GLY A 249 18.18 -8.53 -83.07
C GLY A 249 16.83 -8.26 -82.41
N LEU A 250 16.17 -9.32 -81.94
CA LEU A 250 14.89 -9.22 -81.21
C LEU A 250 15.01 -8.20 -80.06
N PRO A 251 14.04 -7.28 -79.88
CA PRO A 251 14.04 -6.39 -78.73
C PRO A 251 14.09 -7.19 -77.43
N GLY A 252 14.97 -6.81 -76.51
CA GLY A 252 15.02 -7.41 -75.18
C GLY A 252 13.65 -7.33 -74.50
N LEU A 253 13.23 -8.43 -73.86
CA LEU A 253 11.98 -8.48 -73.09
C LEU A 253 11.96 -7.35 -72.07
N ARG A 254 10.92 -6.50 -72.12
CA ARG A 254 10.69 -5.44 -71.13
C ARG A 254 10.59 -6.09 -69.75
N GLY A 255 11.46 -5.67 -68.82
CA GLY A 255 11.44 -6.17 -67.45
C GLY A 255 10.04 -6.02 -66.84
N LEU A 256 9.61 -7.05 -66.09
CA LEU A 256 8.34 -7.05 -65.39
C LEU A 256 8.26 -5.80 -64.49
N PRO A 257 7.11 -5.09 -64.43
CA PRO A 257 6.91 -4.02 -63.47
C PRO A 257 7.19 -4.55 -62.06
N GLY A 258 8.01 -3.83 -61.28
CA GLY A 258 8.25 -4.19 -59.89
C GLY A 258 6.94 -4.31 -59.12
N GLU A 259 6.86 -5.27 -58.20
CA GLU A 259 5.67 -5.50 -57.39
C GLU A 259 5.27 -4.20 -56.68
N ARG A 260 3.97 -3.88 -56.72
CA ARG A 260 3.42 -2.74 -55.99
C ARG A 260 3.70 -2.96 -54.50
N GLY A 261 4.42 -2.03 -53.88
CA GLY A 261 4.72 -2.09 -52.45
C GLY A 261 3.44 -2.28 -51.60
N PRO A 262 3.54 -2.97 -50.45
CA PRO A 262 2.39 -3.24 -49.60
C PRO A 262 1.69 -1.93 -49.18
N PRO A 263 0.36 -1.95 -48.98
CA PRO A 263 -0.36 -0.79 -48.46
C PRO A 263 0.28 -0.31 -47.16
N GLY A 264 0.45 1.01 -47.01
CA GLY A 264 0.94 1.59 -45.77
C GLY A 264 0.06 1.20 -44.58
N PRO A 265 0.63 1.11 -43.36
CA PRO A 265 -0.13 0.74 -42.17
C PRO A 265 -1.30 1.70 -41.95
N ARG A 266 -2.43 1.14 -41.50
CA ARG A 266 -3.64 1.91 -41.17
C ARG A 266 -3.30 2.91 -40.07
N GLY A 267 -3.58 4.19 -40.30
CA GLY A 267 -3.34 5.26 -39.32
C GLY A 267 -4.03 4.95 -37.98
N LEU A 268 -3.34 5.27 -36.89
CA LEU A 268 -3.84 5.09 -35.53
C LEU A 268 -5.15 5.89 -35.34
N LYS A 269 -6.13 5.26 -34.70
CA LYS A 269 -7.40 5.89 -34.34
C LYS A 269 -7.09 7.02 -33.36
N GLY A 270 -7.53 8.24 -33.67
CA GLY A 270 -7.31 9.40 -32.80
C GLY A 270 -7.89 9.18 -31.41
N ASP A 271 -7.20 9.71 -30.41
CA ASP A 271 -7.57 9.58 -29.01
C ASP A 271 -8.98 10.12 -28.74
N GLN A 272 -9.70 9.44 -27.87
CA GLN A 272 -11.04 9.85 -27.45
C GLN A 272 -10.93 11.17 -26.67
N GLY A 273 -11.64 12.20 -27.13
CA GLY A 273 -11.63 13.51 -26.48
C GLY A 273 -12.05 13.44 -25.01
N ASP A 274 -11.42 14.30 -24.20
CA ASP A 274 -11.62 14.36 -22.75
C ASP A 274 -13.08 14.61 -22.37
N LEU A 275 -13.50 13.96 -21.27
CA LEU A 275 -14.84 14.12 -20.71
C LEU A 275 -15.04 15.57 -20.24
N GLY A 276 -16.13 16.20 -20.68
CA GLY A 276 -16.47 17.57 -20.27
C GLY A 276 -16.63 17.71 -18.74
N PRO A 277 -16.34 18.90 -18.19
CA PRO A 277 -16.39 19.12 -16.74
C PRO A 277 -17.80 18.90 -16.17
N PRO A 278 -17.93 18.47 -14.90
CA PRO A 278 -19.22 18.30 -14.24
C PRO A 278 -20.03 19.61 -14.23
N GLY A 279 -21.34 19.49 -14.44
CA GLY A 279 -22.25 20.63 -14.36
C GLY A 279 -22.32 21.25 -12.95
N PRO A 280 -22.67 22.54 -12.83
CA PRO A 280 -22.73 23.24 -11.56
C PRO A 280 -23.80 22.65 -10.63
N VAL A 281 -23.50 22.65 -9.32
CA VAL A 281 -24.40 22.16 -8.27
C VAL A 281 -25.68 23.00 -8.23
N GLY A 282 -26.83 22.33 -8.28
CA GLY A 282 -28.15 22.96 -8.21
C GLY A 282 -28.37 23.70 -6.88
N MET A 283 -29.00 24.88 -6.96
CA MET A 283 -29.28 25.71 -5.79
C MET A 283 -30.26 25.02 -4.84
N ARG A 284 -29.93 25.05 -3.55
CA ARG A 284 -30.75 24.46 -2.48
C ARG A 284 -32.08 25.21 -2.38
N GLY A 285 -33.19 24.47 -2.40
CA GLY A 285 -34.54 25.03 -2.27
C GLY A 285 -34.77 25.74 -0.93
N PHE A 286 -35.54 26.83 -0.98
CA PHE A 286 -35.95 27.59 0.19
C PHE A 286 -36.95 26.78 1.03
N LYS A 287 -36.76 26.82 2.36
CA LYS A 287 -37.61 26.13 3.32
C LYS A 287 -38.88 26.96 3.56
N GLY A 288 -40.04 26.33 3.41
CA GLY A 288 -41.35 26.88 3.79
C GLY A 288 -41.61 26.80 5.28
#